data_AF-A0A3B9L992-F1
#
_entry.id   AF-A0A3B9L992-F1
#
_cell.length_a   1.000
_cell.length_b   1.000
_cell.length_c   1.000
_cell.angle_alpha   90.00
_cell.angle_beta   90.00
_cell.angle_gamma   90.00
#
_symmetry.space_group_name_H-M   'P 1'
#
loop_
_entity.id
_entity.type
_entity.pdbx_description
1 polymer ?
#
loop_
_entity_poly.entity_id
_entity_poly.type
_entity_poly.pdbx_seq_one_letter_code
_entity_poly.pdbx_strand_id
1 'polypeptide(L)' 'IEAGATGSYGTVSEPCNYWQKFPNPQVVLLHYLLGESLIEAYWKSVAWPSQGVFIGEPLATPYKRISN' A
#
# COMPACT_ATOMS: atom_id res chain seq x y z
N ILE A 1 4.60 20.84 -2.85
CA ILE A 1 4.98 19.40 -2.93
C ILE A 1 4.03 18.80 -3.94
N GLU A 2 4.45 18.60 -5.19
CA GLU A 2 3.56 18.10 -6.27
C GLU A 2 3.79 16.62 -6.63
N ALA A 3 4.84 15.99 -6.06
CA ALA A 3 5.21 14.60 -6.35
C ALA A 3 5.11 13.69 -5.11
N GLY A 4 4.20 14.01 -4.19
CA GLY A 4 3.91 13.18 -3.01
C GLY A 4 2.80 12.17 -3.28
N ALA A 5 2.66 11.20 -2.38
CA ALA A 5 1.45 10.40 -2.29
C ALA A 5 1.04 10.28 -0.83
N THR A 6 -0.26 10.40 -0.58
CA THR A 6 -0.85 10.18 0.73
C THR A 6 -1.66 8.90 0.67
N GLY A 7 -1.45 8.00 1.62
CA GLY A 7 -2.30 6.83 1.78
C GLY A 7 -2.17 6.19 3.15
N SER A 8 -3.24 5.53 3.56
CA SER A 8 -3.36 4.80 4.81
C SER A 8 -4.13 3.51 4.60
N TYR A 9 -3.86 2.55 5.48
CA TYR A 9 -4.52 1.25 5.48
C TYR A 9 -5.00 0.92 6.89
N GLY A 10 -6.24 0.44 7.01
CA GLY A 10 -6.84 0.01 8.25
C GLY A 10 -7.65 -1.28 8.08
N THR A 11 -8.02 -1.92 9.19
CA THR A 11 -8.82 -3.17 9.18
C THR A 11 -10.15 -2.93 9.91
N VAL A 12 -11.25 -3.45 9.37
CA VAL A 12 -12.63 -3.10 9.79
C VAL A 12 -13.09 -3.86 11.04
N SER A 13 -12.63 -5.08 11.25
CA SER A 13 -13.13 -5.96 12.33
C SER A 13 -12.03 -6.44 13.26
N GLU A 14 -12.08 -5.96 14.50
CA GLU A 14 -11.44 -6.60 15.64
C GLU A 14 -12.44 -7.52 16.34
N PRO A 15 -11.98 -8.75 16.63
CA PRO A 15 -11.50 -8.93 18.01
C PRO A 15 -10.02 -9.32 18.12
N CYS A 16 -9.31 -9.53 17.00
CA CYS A 16 -7.90 -9.98 17.01
C CYS A 16 -7.04 -9.23 16.00
N ASN A 17 -5.94 -8.64 16.50
CA ASN A 17 -4.92 -7.87 15.78
C ASN A 17 -3.87 -8.75 15.07
N TYR A 18 -4.31 -9.78 14.36
CA TYR A 18 -3.41 -10.66 13.61
C TYR A 18 -2.55 -9.86 12.65
N TRP A 19 -1.22 -10.01 12.74
CA TRP A 19 -0.26 -9.25 11.93
C TRP A 19 -0.47 -9.44 10.42
N GLN A 20 -1.01 -10.58 10.00
CA GLN A 20 -1.32 -10.89 8.60
C GLN A 20 -2.36 -9.93 7.98
N LYS A 21 -3.19 -9.28 8.80
CA LYS A 21 -4.17 -8.28 8.34
C LYS A 21 -3.53 -6.91 8.08
N PHE A 22 -2.28 -6.71 8.50
CA PHE A 22 -1.59 -5.43 8.38
C PHE A 22 -0.51 -5.49 7.30
N PRO A 23 -0.21 -4.36 6.65
CA PRO A 23 0.83 -4.29 5.64
C PRO A 23 2.20 -4.51 6.25
N ASN A 24 3.03 -5.35 5.62
CA ASN A 24 4.45 -5.38 5.93
C ASN A 24 5.12 -4.14 5.34
N PRO A 25 5.68 -3.23 6.15
CA PRO A 25 6.20 -1.94 5.67
C PRO A 25 7.40 -2.11 4.72
N GLN A 26 8.21 -3.17 4.90
CA GLN A 26 9.33 -3.43 3.99
C GLN A 26 8.83 -3.86 2.61
N VAL A 27 7.75 -4.64 2.55
CA VAL A 27 7.13 -5.08 1.29
C VAL A 27 6.42 -3.92 0.60
N VAL A 28 5.70 -3.06 1.33
CA VAL A 28 5.13 -1.82 0.78
C VAL A 28 6.23 -0.99 0.11
N LEU A 29 7.31 -0.71 0.85
CA LEU A 29 8.38 0.14 0.34
C LEU A 29 9.08 -0.48 -0.86
N LEU A 30 9.32 -1.79 -0.84
CA LEU A 30 9.91 -2.52 -1.96
C LEU A 30 9.10 -2.32 -3.26
N HIS A 31 7.80 -2.62 -3.24
CA HIS A 31 6.96 -2.48 -4.43
C HIS A 31 6.80 -1.02 -4.88
N TYR A 32 6.64 -0.11 -3.92
CA TYR A 32 6.46 1.31 -4.23
C TYR A 32 7.71 1.94 -4.86
N LEU A 33 8.91 1.62 -4.34
CA LEU A 33 10.17 2.09 -4.92
C LEU A 33 10.51 1.45 -6.26
N LEU A 34 9.95 0.26 -6.56
CA LEU A 34 10.04 -0.36 -7.89
C LEU A 34 9.12 0.32 -8.92
N GLY A 35 8.33 1.32 -8.51
CA GLY A 35 7.51 2.14 -9.40
C GLY A 35 6.08 1.65 -9.58
N GLU A 36 5.63 0.71 -8.75
CA GLU A 36 4.22 0.34 -8.66
C GLU A 36 3.39 1.47 -8.06
N SER A 37 2.07 1.42 -8.30
CA SER A 37 1.15 2.37 -7.66
C SER A 37 1.03 2.12 -6.16
N LEU A 38 0.67 3.17 -5.41
CA LEU A 38 0.53 3.06 -3.96
C LEU A 38 -0.43 1.93 -3.56
N ILE A 39 -1.55 1.74 -4.29
CA ILE A 39 -2.50 0.66 -4.00
C ILE A 39 -1.91 -0.74 -4.27
N GLU A 40 -1.14 -0.92 -5.35
CA GLU A 40 -0.51 -2.22 -5.65
C GLU A 40 0.50 -2.61 -4.59
N ALA A 41 1.31 -1.64 -4.14
CA ALA A 41 2.28 -1.83 -3.08
C ALA A 41 1.61 -2.23 -1.75
N TYR A 42 0.51 -1.56 -1.36
CA TYR A 42 -0.27 -1.96 -0.20
C TYR A 42 -0.87 -3.36 -0.37
N TRP A 43 -1.52 -3.63 -1.49
CA TRP A 43 -2.23 -4.88 -1.72
C TRP A 43 -1.29 -6.11 -1.67
N LYS A 44 -0.08 -6.00 -2.22
CA LYS A 44 0.94 -7.06 -2.18
C LYS A 44 1.60 -7.23 -0.81
N SER A 45 1.50 -6.23 0.05
CA SER A 45 2.13 -6.25 1.38
C SER A 45 1.29 -6.87 2.49
N VAL A 46 0.01 -7.13 2.24
CA VAL A 46 -0.93 -7.66 3.23
C VAL A 46 -1.22 -9.12 2.92
N ALA A 47 -0.92 -10.02 3.86
CA ALA A 47 -1.15 -11.44 3.66
C ALA A 47 -2.66 -11.78 3.64
N TRP A 48 -3.44 -11.15 4.52
CA TRP A 48 -4.89 -11.33 4.66
C TRP A 48 -5.63 -10.00 4.45
N PRO A 49 -5.84 -9.58 3.19
CA PRO A 49 -6.43 -8.28 2.88
C PRO A 49 -7.95 -8.22 3.12
N SER A 50 -8.59 -9.34 3.51
CA SER A 50 -10.01 -9.37 3.82
C SER A 50 -10.33 -8.38 4.94
N GLN A 51 -11.42 -7.62 4.79
CA GLN A 51 -11.81 -6.56 5.72
C GLN A 51 -10.81 -5.39 5.84
N GLY A 52 -9.85 -5.29 4.91
CA GLY A 52 -8.96 -4.14 4.77
C GLY A 52 -9.62 -2.96 4.07
N VAL A 53 -9.28 -1.75 4.50
CA VAL A 53 -9.71 -0.49 3.88
C VAL A 53 -8.48 0.34 3.55
N PHE A 54 -8.36 0.72 2.29
CA PHE A 54 -7.34 1.64 1.80
C PHE A 54 -7.97 3.02 1.54
N ILE A 55 -7.31 4.08 2.01
CA ILE A 55 -7.71 5.48 1.77
C ILE A 55 -6.48 6.27 1.33
N GLY A 56 -6.60 7.04 0.25
CA GLY A 56 -5.51 7.88 -0.25
C GLY A 56 -5.55 8.11 -1.75
N GLU A 57 -4.37 8.30 -2.34
CA GLU A 57 -4.13 8.46 -3.77
C GLU A 57 -3.68 7.11 -4.37
N PRO A 58 -4.60 6.19 -4.73
CA PRO A 58 -4.25 4.80 -5.07
C PRO A 58 -3.31 4.69 -6.26
N LEU A 59 -3.49 5.55 -7.26
CA LEU A 59 -2.75 5.52 -8.52
C LEU A 59 -1.45 6.34 -8.50
N ALA A 60 -1.07 6.91 -7.34
CA ALA A 60 0.18 7.64 -7.25
C ALA A 60 1.37 6.71 -7.50
N THR A 61 2.21 7.06 -8.47
CA THR A 61 3.38 6.28 -8.91
C THR A 61 4.63 7.16 -9.08
N PRO A 62 5.08 7.89 -8.05
CA PRO A 62 6.17 8.87 -8.20
C PRO A 62 7.52 8.24 -8.58
N TYR A 63 7.71 6.94 -8.32
CA TYR A 63 8.93 6.20 -8.66
C TYR A 63 8.86 5.43 -9.99
N LYS A 64 7.73 5.50 -10.70
CA LYS A 64 7.59 4.83 -12.00
C LYS A 64 8.53 5.46 -13.01
N ARG A 65 9.43 4.65 -13.59
CA ARG A 65 10.25 5.06 -14.72
C ARG A 65 9.39 5.13 -15.97
N ILE A 66 9.43 6.26 -16.66
CA ILE A 66 8.89 6.39 -18.01
C ILE A 66 10.00 5.93 -18.95
N SER A 67 9.78 4.84 -19.68
CA SER A 67 10.65 4.44 -20.78
C SER A 67 10.31 5.27 -22.02
N ASN A 68 11.31 5.88 -22.64
CA ASN A 68 11.20 6.52 -23.96
C ASN A 68 11.18 5.49 -25.07
#